data_AF-A0A9D7FIS8-F1
#
_entry.id   AF-A0A9D7FIS8-F1
#
_cell.length_a   1.000
_cell.length_b   1.000
_cell.length_c   1.000
_cell.angle_alpha   90.00
_cell.angle_beta   90.00
_cell.angle_gamma   90.00
#
_symmetry.space_group_name_H-M   'P 1'
#
loop_
_entity.id
_entity.type
_entity.pdbx_description
1 polymer ?
#
loop_
_entity_poly.entity_id
_entity_poly.type
_entity_poly.pdbx_seq_one_letter_code
_entity_poly.pdbx_strand_id
1 'polypeptide(L)' 'MTHTTDVLIVGGGVIGCAIARDLSIRGYKTVILERGEPCREASWAAAGALIARALSADEGPFAAF' A
#
# COMPACT_ATOMS: atom_id res chain seq x y z
N MET A 1 16.81 -3.14 -23.44
CA MET A 1 17.41 -2.20 -22.48
C MET A 1 17.25 -2.78 -21.09
N THR A 2 18.30 -2.79 -20.29
CA THR A 2 18.27 -3.26 -18.90
C THR A 2 18.14 -2.06 -17.96
N HIS A 3 17.15 -2.10 -17.07
CA HIS A 3 17.01 -1.13 -15.99
C HIS A 3 17.44 -1.77 -14.67
N THR A 4 18.23 -1.03 -13.88
CA THR A 4 18.68 -1.46 -12.54
C THR A 4 18.07 -0.53 -11.50
N THR A 5 17.54 -1.12 -10.44
CA THR A 5 16.94 -0.44 -9.29
C THR A 5 17.30 -1.23 -8.03
N ASP A 6 17.21 -0.61 -6.86
CA ASP A 6 17.48 -1.30 -5.60
C ASP A 6 16.27 -2.16 -5.22
N VAL A 7 15.05 -1.67 -5.48
CA VAL A 7 13.79 -2.37 -5.17
C VAL A 7 12.77 -2.22 -6.30
N LEU A 8 12.24 -3.35 -6.78
CA LEU A 8 11.10 -3.42 -7.69
C LEU A 8 9.83 -3.76 -6.90
N ILE A 9 8.81 -2.93 -7.04
CA ILE A 9 7.49 -3.09 -6.40
C ILE A 9 6.48 -3.44 -7.48
N VAL A 10 5.77 -4.56 -7.34
CA VAL A 10 4.72 -4.97 -8.28
C VAL A 10 3.36 -4.67 -7.65
N GLY A 11 2.60 -3.78 -8.29
CA GLY A 11 1.31 -3.28 -7.82
C GLY A 11 1.36 -1.79 -7.47
N GLY A 12 0.60 -0.98 -8.23
CA GLY A 12 0.50 0.47 -8.09
C GLY A 12 -0.69 0.94 -7.25
N GLY A 13 -1.17 0.11 -6.32
CA GLY A 13 -2.16 0.51 -5.32
C GLY A 13 -1.56 1.34 -4.18
N VAL A 14 -2.41 1.82 -3.26
CA VAL A 14 -2.00 2.70 -2.15
C VAL A 14 -0.89 2.08 -1.27
N ILE A 15 -0.91 0.75 -1.10
CA ILE A 15 0.12 0.04 -0.33
C ILE A 15 1.46 0.02 -1.07
N GLY A 16 1.46 -0.25 -2.39
CA GLY A 16 2.69 -0.20 -3.19
C GLY A 16 3.31 1.20 -3.21
N CYS A 17 2.48 2.23 -3.34
CA CYS A 17 2.91 3.63 -3.23
C CYS A 17 3.47 3.98 -1.85
N ALA A 18 2.84 3.49 -0.77
CA ALA A 18 3.32 3.71 0.59
C ALA A 18 4.70 3.07 0.82
N ILE A 19 4.90 1.84 0.33
CA ILE A 19 6.19 1.14 0.39
C ILE A 19 7.26 1.90 -0.42
N ALA A 20 6.95 2.29 -1.66
CA ALA A 20 7.88 3.04 -2.50
C ALA A 20 8.30 4.35 -1.85
N ARG A 21 7.35 5.07 -1.22
CA ARG A 21 7.61 6.31 -0.50
C ARG A 21 8.54 6.07 0.70
N ASP A 22 8.24 5.10 1.55
CA ASP A 22 9.06 4.80 2.73
C ASP A 22 10.50 4.44 2.34
N LEU A 23 10.67 3.56 1.35
CA LEU A 23 11.98 3.16 0.84
C LEU A 23 12.72 4.32 0.15
N SER A 24 12.01 5.15 -0.63
CA SER A 24 12.61 6.33 -1.27
C SER A 24 13.12 7.33 -0.24
N ILE A 25 12.38 7.54 0.86
CA ILE A 25 12.82 8.40 1.98
C ILE A 25 14.09 7.86 2.64
N ARG A 26 14.24 6.53 2.70
CA ARG A 26 15.45 5.85 3.22
C ARG A 26 16.61 5.84 2.22
N GLY A 27 16.45 6.40 1.02
CA GLY A 27 17.49 6.55 0.01
C GLY A 27 17.59 5.43 -1.01
N TYR A 28 16.66 4.48 -1.03
CA TYR A 28 16.63 3.43 -2.06
C TYR A 28 16.05 3.96 -3.37
N LYS A 29 16.64 3.55 -4.50
CA LYS A 29 16.03 3.71 -5.82
C LYS A 29 14.94 2.66 -5.95
N THR A 30 13.70 3.10 -6.10
CA THR A 30 12.54 2.22 -6.25
C THR A 30 11.86 2.39 -7.60
N VAL A 31 11.36 1.30 -8.17
CA VAL A 31 10.48 1.30 -9.34
C VAL A 31 9.18 0.60 -8.99
N ILE A 32 8.04 1.18 -9.36
CA ILE A 32 6.72 0.53 -9.28
C ILE A 32 6.32 0.06 -10.69
N LEU A 33 5.92 -1.21 -10.80
CA LEU A 33 5.31 -1.78 -11.98
C LEU A 33 3.82 -2.00 -11.72
N GLU A 34 2.99 -1.35 -12.52
CA GLU A 34 1.53 -1.50 -12.51
C GLU A 34 1.07 -1.82 -13.95
N ARG A 35 0.12 -2.74 -14.08
CA ARG A 35 -0.45 -3.15 -15.36
C ARG A 35 -1.40 -2.08 -15.91
N GLY A 36 -2.16 -1.43 -15.03
CA GLY A 36 -3.18 -0.44 -15.38
C GLY A 36 -2.85 0.98 -14.93
N GLU A 37 -3.89 1.76 -14.66
CA GLU A 37 -3.76 3.06 -14.01
C GLU A 37 -3.51 2.88 -12.50
N PRO A 38 -2.57 3.62 -11.91
CA PRO A 38 -2.32 3.58 -10.47
C PRO A 38 -3.59 3.80 -9.65
N CYS A 39 -3.68 3.09 -8.53
CA CYS A 39 -4.79 3.16 -7.58
C CYS A 39 -6.18 2.77 -8.13
N ARG A 40 -6.35 2.23 -9.34
CA ARG A 40 -7.68 1.96 -9.93
C ARG A 40 -8.38 0.66 -9.50
N GLU A 41 -7.69 -0.22 -8.79
CA GLU A 41 -8.27 -1.48 -8.33
C GLU A 41 -8.86 -1.32 -6.91
N ALA A 42 -8.51 -2.18 -5.95
CA ALA A 42 -9.04 -2.15 -4.59
C ALA A 42 -8.85 -0.80 -3.88
N SER A 43 -7.76 -0.08 -4.16
CA SER A 43 -7.50 1.23 -3.55
C SER A 43 -8.54 2.29 -3.92
N TRP A 44 -9.06 2.27 -5.15
CA TRP A 44 -10.17 3.12 -5.58
C TRP A 44 -11.50 2.63 -4.99
N ALA A 45 -11.75 1.31 -5.11
CA ALA A 45 -13.00 0.71 -4.67
C ALA A 45 -13.27 0.86 -3.17
N ALA A 46 -12.22 0.96 -2.34
CA ALA A 46 -12.33 1.15 -0.90
C ALA A 46 -12.90 2.52 -0.47
N ALA A 47 -13.06 3.48 -1.38
CA ALA A 47 -13.60 4.83 -1.13
C ALA A 47 -12.91 5.59 0.04
N GLY A 48 -11.67 5.24 0.36
CA GLY A 48 -10.92 5.81 1.49
C GLY A 48 -11.45 5.41 2.87
N ALA A 49 -12.26 4.36 2.98
CA ALA A 49 -12.82 3.93 4.24
C ALA A 49 -11.72 3.38 5.19
N LEU A 50 -11.65 3.93 6.40
CA LEU A 50 -10.74 3.50 7.45
C LEU A 50 -11.53 2.79 8.56
N ILE A 51 -11.85 1.52 8.33
CA ILE A 51 -12.80 0.76 9.16
C ILE A 51 -12.08 -0.25 10.07
N ALA A 52 -10.85 0.05 10.49
CA ALA A 52 -10.00 -0.88 11.23
C ALA A 52 -10.66 -1.49 12.48
N ARG A 53 -11.60 -0.76 13.11
CA ARG A 53 -12.30 -1.17 14.33
C ARG A 53 -13.78 -1.54 14.14
N ALA A 54 -14.43 -1.12 13.04
CA ALA A 54 -15.87 -1.35 12.87
C ALA A 54 -16.20 -2.74 12.27
N LEU A 55 -15.20 -3.46 11.76
CA LEU A 55 -15.32 -4.87 11.35
C LEU A 55 -14.77 -5.83 12.42
N SER A 56 -14.22 -5.30 13.52
CA SER A 56 -13.80 -6.10 14.67
C SER A 56 -15.05 -6.57 15.40
N ALA A 57 -15.32 -7.88 15.37
CA ALA A 57 -16.27 -8.50 16.29
C ALA A 57 -15.65 -8.47 17.69
N ASP A 58 -15.81 -7.37 18.41
CA ASP A 58 -15.16 -7.16 19.70
C ASP A 58 -15.95 -7.88 20.81
N GLU A 59 -15.49 -9.08 21.18
CA GLU A 59 -15.68 -9.72 22.50
C GLU A 59 -14.29 -10.16 23.02
N GLY A 60 -13.26 -9.31 22.83
CA GLY A 60 -11.88 -9.60 23.25
C GLY A 60 -11.42 -8.74 24.43
N PRO A 61 -10.44 -9.21 25.25
CA PRO A 61 -10.05 -8.57 26.51
C PRO A 61 -9.36 -7.19 26.37
N PHE A 62 -9.25 -6.64 25.16
CA PHE A 62 -8.65 -5.32 24.87
C PHE A 62 -9.66 -4.29 24.36
N ALA A 63 -10.97 -4.57 24.43
CA ALA A 63 -12.03 -3.70 23.91
C ALA A 63 -12.12 -2.28 24.55
N ALA A 64 -11.37 -2.03 25.63
CA ALA A 64 -11.46 -0.82 26.46
C ALA A 64 -10.22 0.10 26.45
N PHE A 65 -9.23 -0.14 25.57
CA PHE A 65 -8.06 0.72 25.39
C PHE A 65 -8.16 1.56 24.12
#